data_AF-A0A1C3F5E7-F1
#
_entry.id   AF-A0A1C3F5E7-F1
#
_cell.length_a   1.000
_cell.length_b   1.000
_cell.length_c   1.000
_cell.angle_alpha   90.00
_cell.angle_beta   90.00
_cell.angle_gamma   90.00
#
_symmetry.space_group_name_H-M   'P 1'
#
loop_
_entity.id
_entity.type
_entity.pdbx_description
1 polymer ?
#
loop_
_entity_poly.entity_id
_entity_poly.type
_entity_poly.pdbx_seq_one_letter_code
_entity_poly.pdbx_strand_id
1 'polypeptide(L)'
;MEKGKILIVDDDQNICKLMNLYLKKVGYETSICHDGSTAMDLIQKIKVDLVLLDLMIPVINGWEVCKLIKLEQNIPVIMVSAKDMVKDKLTGFDAGADDYIVKPFDPEELVARVKVRLKSRSPEERDIMERIITIHNLVIDMNQYQVSIDGQLVDFKPKEIQLLCFLAKNKNIVFTREQLLEKIWDYMYAGDTRTVDVHIKCLREKLKNASGGWEIKTVWGVGYKLEVKSDV
;
A
#
# COMPACT_ATOMS: atom_id res chain seq x y z
N MET A 1 5.42 10.28 -18.87
CA MET A 1 5.09 10.18 -17.44
C MET A 1 6.37 10.33 -16.66
N GLU A 2 6.55 11.45 -15.97
CA GLU A 2 7.69 11.64 -15.06
C GLU A 2 7.58 10.61 -13.94
N LYS A 3 8.64 9.83 -13.68
CA LYS A 3 8.59 8.70 -12.76
C LYS A 3 8.54 9.11 -11.28
N GLY A 4 8.43 10.40 -10.95
CA GLY A 4 8.41 10.91 -9.58
C GLY A 4 9.81 11.28 -9.09
N LYS A 5 9.87 12.27 -8.19
CA LYS A 5 11.09 12.85 -7.64
C LYS A 5 11.37 12.33 -6.24
N ILE A 6 12.55 11.74 -6.07
CA ILE A 6 12.96 11.09 -4.82
C ILE A 6 14.00 11.96 -4.11
N LEU A 7 13.77 12.31 -2.86
CA LEU A 7 14.78 12.92 -2.01
C LEU A 7 15.58 11.84 -1.29
N ILE A 8 16.90 11.91 -1.37
CA ILE A 8 17.83 11.00 -0.72
C ILE A 8 18.53 11.78 0.39
N VAL A 9 18.44 11.29 1.62
CA VAL A 9 18.98 11.94 2.82
C VAL A 9 19.90 10.95 3.54
N ASP A 10 21.20 11.14 3.40
CA ASP A 10 22.23 10.26 3.97
C ASP A 10 23.55 11.04 4.04
N ASP A 11 24.28 10.96 5.15
CA ASP A 11 25.58 11.64 5.28
C ASP A 11 26.69 10.87 4.53
N ASP A 12 26.49 9.58 4.24
CA ASP A 12 27.40 8.80 3.40
C ASP A 12 27.18 9.12 1.91
N GLN A 13 28.12 9.87 1.34
CA GLN A 13 28.12 10.26 -0.06
C GLN A 13 28.18 9.07 -1.03
N ASN A 14 28.83 7.96 -0.67
CA ASN A 14 28.92 6.78 -1.53
C ASN A 14 27.58 6.07 -1.61
N ILE A 15 26.88 5.95 -0.48
CA ILE A 15 25.54 5.38 -0.42
C ILE A 15 24.55 6.27 -1.19
N CYS A 16 24.61 7.59 -1.00
CA CYS A 16 23.86 8.55 -1.82
C CYS A 16 24.08 8.37 -3.33
N LYS A 17 25.35 8.29 -3.76
CA LYS A 17 25.72 8.11 -5.18
C LYS A 17 25.19 6.79 -5.73
N LEU A 18 25.28 5.71 -4.95
CA LEU A 18 24.78 4.39 -5.32
C LEU A 18 23.27 4.42 -5.54
N MET A 19 22.50 4.90 -4.57
CA MET A 19 21.04 5.01 -4.69
C MET A 19 20.64 5.87 -5.89
N ASN A 20 21.28 7.04 -6.04
CA ASN A 20 21.06 7.94 -7.16
C ASN A 20 21.32 7.27 -8.52
N LEU A 21 22.41 6.50 -8.66
CA LEU A 21 22.74 5.80 -9.91
C LEU A 21 21.62 4.81 -10.31
N TYR A 22 21.19 3.96 -9.38
CA TYR A 22 20.18 2.93 -9.67
C TYR A 22 18.79 3.51 -9.90
N LEU A 23 18.39 4.52 -9.13
CA LEU A 23 17.10 5.19 -9.29
C LEU A 23 17.02 5.95 -10.62
N LYS A 24 18.07 6.67 -11.00
CA LYS A 24 18.15 7.32 -12.32
C LYS A 24 18.17 6.32 -13.46
N LYS A 25 18.85 5.17 -13.32
CA LYS A 25 18.88 4.11 -14.34
C LYS A 25 17.48 3.59 -14.68
N VAL A 26 16.59 3.51 -13.68
CA VAL A 26 15.18 3.12 -13.90
C VAL A 26 14.26 4.31 -14.16
N GLY A 27 14.82 5.53 -14.27
CA GLY A 27 14.19 6.74 -14.78
C GLY A 27 13.54 7.66 -13.75
N TYR A 28 13.81 7.48 -12.45
CA TYR A 28 13.39 8.43 -11.40
C TYR A 28 14.28 9.67 -11.40
N GLU A 29 13.70 10.81 -11.01
CA GLU A 29 14.49 11.98 -10.64
C GLU A 29 14.90 11.91 -9.18
N THR A 30 16.07 12.46 -8.85
CA THR A 30 16.61 12.41 -7.50
C THR A 30 17.14 13.78 -7.08
N SER A 31 17.04 14.07 -5.78
CA SER A 31 17.76 15.15 -5.11
C SER A 31 18.45 14.57 -3.89
N ILE A 32 19.60 15.12 -3.52
CA ILE A 32 20.44 14.58 -2.45
C ILE A 32 20.70 15.68 -1.43
N CYS A 33 20.58 15.37 -0.15
CA CYS A 33 21.12 16.15 0.95
C CYS A 33 21.73 15.23 2.02
N HIS A 34 22.47 15.83 2.96
CA HIS A 34 23.33 15.10 3.89
C HIS A 34 23.00 15.38 5.36
N ASP A 35 21.93 16.13 5.63
CA ASP A 35 21.49 16.48 6.97
C ASP A 35 19.98 16.75 7.00
N GLY A 36 19.39 16.62 8.19
CA GLY A 36 17.94 16.72 8.36
C GLY A 36 17.38 18.13 8.17
N SER A 37 18.16 19.19 8.45
CA SER A 37 17.70 20.57 8.24
C SER A 37 17.56 20.88 6.76
N THR A 38 18.58 20.53 5.97
CA THR A 38 18.56 20.69 4.51
C THR A 38 17.45 19.83 3.88
N ALA A 39 17.18 18.65 4.43
CA ALA A 39 16.06 17.81 3.98
C ALA A 39 14.71 18.53 4.11
N MET A 40 14.41 19.10 5.28
CA MET A 40 13.16 19.82 5.52
C MET A 40 13.04 21.07 4.63
N ASP A 41 14.13 21.82 4.49
CA ASP A 41 14.20 22.97 3.57
C ASP A 41 13.89 22.59 2.11
N LEU A 42 14.44 21.47 1.64
CA LEU A 42 14.21 20.99 0.28
C LEU A 42 12.76 20.54 0.08
N ILE A 43 12.18 19.83 1.05
CA ILE A 43 10.79 19.36 0.99
C ILE A 43 9.79 20.53 0.89
N GLN A 44 10.14 21.70 1.41
CA GLN A 44 9.33 22.92 1.25
C GLN A 44 9.54 23.62 -0.11
N LYS A 45 10.72 23.49 -0.72
CA LYS A 45 11.11 24.21 -1.95
C LYS A 45 10.80 23.45 -3.23
N ILE A 46 10.81 22.12 -3.19
CA ILE A 46 10.60 21.26 -4.35
C ILE A 46 9.53 20.20 -4.08
N LYS A 47 8.82 19.79 -5.13
CA LYS A 47 7.93 18.64 -5.05
C LYS A 47 8.76 17.37 -4.85
N VAL A 48 8.48 16.66 -3.76
CA VAL A 48 9.11 15.36 -3.43
C VAL A 48 8.01 14.32 -3.32
N ASP A 49 8.13 13.24 -4.10
CA ASP A 49 7.12 12.17 -4.15
C ASP A 49 7.46 11.01 -3.20
N LEU A 50 8.74 10.87 -2.80
CA LEU A 50 9.23 9.89 -1.83
C LEU A 50 10.56 10.34 -1.22
N VAL A 51 10.78 9.98 0.05
CA VAL A 51 12.03 10.24 0.77
C VAL A 51 12.71 8.92 1.14
N LEU A 52 13.99 8.78 0.78
CA LEU A 52 14.90 7.77 1.30
C LEU A 52 15.71 8.42 2.42
N LEU A 53 15.59 7.93 3.65
CA LEU A 53 16.08 8.62 4.85
C LEU A 53 16.96 7.70 5.71
N ASP A 54 18.22 8.05 5.91
CA ASP A 54 19.00 7.43 6.98
C ASP A 54 18.57 7.99 8.35
N LEU A 55 18.61 7.12 9.35
CA LEU A 55 18.36 7.46 10.74
C LEU A 55 19.52 8.27 11.35
N MET A 56 20.75 7.96 10.93
CA MET A 56 21.98 8.52 11.51
C MET A 56 22.50 9.70 10.70
N ILE A 57 21.68 10.74 10.56
CA ILE A 57 22.06 11.98 9.89
C ILE A 57 22.32 13.11 10.90
N PRO A 58 23.23 14.05 10.58
CA PRO A 58 23.54 15.18 11.46
C PRO A 58 22.41 16.21 11.51
N VAL A 59 22.54 17.15 12.46
CA VAL A 59 21.66 18.31 12.70
C VAL A 59 20.28 17.94 13.27
N ILE A 60 19.47 17.19 12.53
CA ILE A 60 18.16 16.69 12.97
C ILE A 60 18.15 15.19 12.72
N ASN A 61 17.81 14.39 13.74
CA ASN A 61 17.79 12.94 13.61
C ASN A 61 16.74 12.49 12.57
N GLY A 62 17.03 11.44 11.79
CA GLY A 62 16.12 10.90 10.78
C GLY A 62 14.74 10.49 11.32
N TRP A 63 14.62 10.12 12.60
CA TRP A 63 13.32 9.86 13.24
C TRP A 63 12.45 11.13 13.32
N GLU A 64 13.04 12.25 13.72
CA GLU A 64 12.35 13.52 13.85
C GLU A 64 11.99 14.08 12.48
N VAL A 65 12.91 13.97 11.52
CA VAL A 65 12.66 14.30 10.12
C VAL A 65 11.48 13.50 9.57
N CYS A 66 11.44 12.18 9.78
CA CYS A 66 10.31 11.35 9.34
C CYS A 66 8.98 11.83 9.95
N LYS A 67 8.96 12.08 11.26
CA LYS A 67 7.74 12.55 11.95
C LYS A 67 7.24 13.88 11.38
N LEU A 68 8.14 14.83 11.11
CA LEU A 68 7.79 16.12 10.53
C LEU A 68 7.26 15.97 9.11
N ILE A 69 7.92 15.18 8.27
CA ILE A 69 7.48 14.88 6.90
C ILE A 69 6.07 14.27 6.91
N LYS A 70 5.81 13.36 7.85
CA LYS A 70 4.51 12.70 8.00
C LYS A 70 3.41 13.64 8.46
N LEU A 71 3.73 14.56 9.36
CA LEU A 71 2.78 15.54 9.88
C LEU A 71 2.44 16.63 8.85
N GLU A 72 3.43 17.15 8.13
CA GLU A 72 3.26 18.35 7.29
C GLU A 72 2.75 18.03 5.88
N GLN A 73 3.35 17.05 5.21
CA GLN A 73 3.06 16.74 3.80
C GLN A 73 2.65 15.29 3.57
N ASN A 74 2.74 14.47 4.62
CA ASN A 74 2.48 13.03 4.59
C ASN A 74 3.24 12.34 3.43
N ILE A 75 4.45 12.76 3.05
CA ILE A 75 5.21 12.13 1.95
C ILE A 75 5.62 10.69 2.37
N PRO A 76 5.67 9.70 1.46
CA PRO A 76 6.20 8.38 1.78
C PRO A 76 7.67 8.45 2.17
N VAL A 77 8.03 7.82 3.28
CA VAL A 77 9.39 7.72 3.80
C VAL A 77 9.78 6.25 3.87
N ILE A 78 10.87 5.90 3.19
CA ILE A 78 11.57 4.63 3.37
C ILE A 78 12.82 4.92 4.17
N MET A 79 12.92 4.31 5.35
CA MET A 79 14.13 4.41 6.17
C MET A 79 15.20 3.46 5.65
N VAL A 80 16.42 3.95 5.47
CA VAL A 80 17.57 3.17 4.97
C VAL A 80 18.68 3.21 6.02
N SER A 81 18.81 2.17 6.84
CA SER A 81 19.76 2.21 7.96
C SER A 81 20.34 0.84 8.34
N ALA A 82 21.29 0.80 9.27
CA ALA A 82 21.91 -0.44 9.72
C ALA A 82 20.91 -1.34 10.48
N LYS A 83 21.13 -2.67 10.39
CA LYS A 83 20.22 -3.70 10.91
C LYS A 83 19.88 -3.53 12.40
N ASP A 84 20.87 -3.19 13.21
CA ASP A 84 20.72 -3.07 14.67
C ASP A 84 19.82 -1.88 15.03
N MET A 85 19.84 -0.82 14.23
CA MET A 85 19.01 0.37 14.41
C MET A 85 17.55 0.15 14.01
N VAL A 86 17.30 -0.69 13.00
CA VAL A 86 15.95 -1.09 12.58
C VAL A 86 15.31 -2.01 13.63
N LYS A 87 16.10 -2.88 14.26
CA LYS A 87 15.64 -3.83 15.28
C LYS A 87 15.39 -3.20 16.65
N ASP A 88 16.27 -2.33 17.11
CA ASP A 88 16.21 -1.75 18.47
C ASP A 88 14.99 -0.82 18.69
N LYS A 89 14.18 -0.52 17.66
CA LYS A 89 13.12 0.49 17.75
C LYS A 89 11.77 0.11 17.15
N LEU A 90 11.58 -1.12 16.68
CA LEU A 90 10.24 -1.68 16.41
C LEU A 90 9.35 -1.74 17.68
N THR A 91 9.93 -1.50 18.86
CA THR A 91 9.25 -1.52 20.17
C THR A 91 9.02 -0.13 20.81
N GLY A 92 9.55 0.97 20.26
CA GLY A 92 9.62 2.23 21.04
C GLY A 92 9.35 3.57 20.33
N PHE A 93 9.46 3.67 19.01
CA PHE A 93 9.26 4.94 18.29
C PHE A 93 8.44 4.75 17.03
N ASP A 94 7.13 4.96 17.14
CA ASP A 94 6.21 4.91 16.01
C ASP A 94 6.26 6.23 15.22
N ALA A 95 7.35 6.45 14.46
CA ALA A 95 7.52 7.67 13.66
C ALA A 95 6.75 7.64 12.32
N GLY A 96 5.99 6.57 12.06
CA GLY A 96 5.10 6.47 10.91
C GLY A 96 5.78 6.27 9.56
N ALA A 97 7.03 5.78 9.50
CA ALA A 97 7.69 5.43 8.25
C ALA A 97 6.92 4.32 7.51
N ASP A 98 6.88 4.37 6.18
CA ASP A 98 6.09 3.42 5.40
C ASP A 98 6.84 2.11 5.15
N ASP A 99 8.17 2.16 5.11
CA ASP A 99 9.02 1.02 4.78
C ASP A 99 10.43 1.17 5.37
N TYR A 100 11.18 0.05 5.40
CA TYR A 100 12.54 -0.02 5.91
C TYR A 100 13.43 -0.86 4.98
N ILE A 101 14.66 -0.40 4.79
CA ILE A 101 15.74 -1.07 4.07
C ILE A 101 16.96 -1.14 4.98
N VAL A 102 17.51 -2.34 5.11
CA VAL A 102 18.71 -2.57 5.93
C VAL A 102 19.96 -2.39 5.08
N LYS A 103 20.93 -1.62 5.55
CA LYS A 103 22.29 -1.54 4.98
C LYS A 103 23.13 -2.75 5.43
N PRO A 104 23.94 -3.36 4.55
CA PRO A 104 23.99 -3.14 3.09
C PRO A 104 22.75 -3.73 2.40
N PHE A 105 22.27 -3.04 1.35
CA PHE A 105 21.07 -3.44 0.61
C PHE A 105 21.38 -3.87 -0.82
N ASP A 106 20.50 -4.69 -1.39
CA ASP A 106 20.50 -4.98 -2.81
C ASP A 106 19.90 -3.78 -3.59
N PRO A 107 20.59 -3.24 -4.61
CA PRO A 107 20.04 -2.17 -5.43
C PRO A 107 18.70 -2.50 -6.12
N GLU A 108 18.46 -3.77 -6.47
CA GLU A 108 17.19 -4.21 -7.03
C GLU A 108 16.08 -4.18 -5.98
N GLU A 109 16.38 -4.53 -4.73
CA GLU A 109 15.44 -4.41 -3.60
C GLU A 109 15.02 -2.96 -3.37
N LEU A 110 16.01 -2.04 -3.35
CA LEU A 110 15.75 -0.60 -3.20
C LEU A 110 14.78 -0.10 -4.27
N VAL A 111 15.08 -0.40 -5.54
CA VAL A 111 14.25 0.00 -6.67
C VAL A 111 12.85 -0.60 -6.57
N ALA A 112 12.73 -1.87 -6.18
CA ALA A 112 11.44 -2.53 -6.02
C ALA A 112 10.58 -1.87 -4.94
N ARG A 113 11.15 -1.57 -3.76
CA ARG A 113 10.44 -0.89 -2.67
C ARG A 113 10.03 0.54 -3.03
N VAL A 114 10.95 1.30 -3.62
CA VAL A 114 10.63 2.64 -4.15
C VAL A 114 9.49 2.57 -5.15
N LYS A 115 9.54 1.62 -6.09
CA LYS A 115 8.48 1.42 -7.08
C LYS A 115 7.15 1.11 -6.41
N VAL A 116 7.11 0.24 -5.40
CA VAL A 116 5.88 -0.08 -4.65
C VAL A 116 5.31 1.16 -3.96
N ARG A 117 6.15 1.98 -3.31
CA ARG A 117 5.70 3.17 -2.57
C ARG A 117 5.27 4.32 -3.49
N LEU A 118 5.94 4.51 -4.62
CA LEU A 118 5.55 5.50 -5.62
C LEU A 118 4.38 5.05 -6.51
N LYS A 119 4.18 3.74 -6.69
CA LYS A 119 2.99 3.19 -7.38
C LYS A 119 1.68 3.58 -6.68
N SER A 120 1.76 4.00 -5.41
CA SER A 120 0.63 4.48 -4.62
C SER A 120 0.38 6.00 -4.72
N ARG A 121 1.13 6.77 -5.53
CA ARG A 121 1.03 8.25 -5.56
C ARG A 121 1.13 8.93 -6.92
N SER A 122 0.81 8.27 -8.03
CA SER A 122 0.33 9.02 -9.20
C SER A 122 -1.14 9.41 -8.94
N PRO A 123 -1.47 10.70 -8.76
CA PRO A 123 -2.86 11.14 -8.56
C PRO A 123 -3.72 10.93 -9.80
N GLU A 124 -3.13 10.56 -10.94
CA GLU A 124 -3.79 10.68 -12.24
C GLU A 124 -4.15 9.36 -12.92
N GLU A 125 -3.75 8.16 -12.43
CA GLU A 125 -4.05 6.94 -13.21
C GLU A 125 -4.55 5.68 -12.49
N ARG A 126 -4.59 5.53 -11.15
CA ARG A 126 -5.07 4.24 -10.57
C ARG A 126 -5.86 4.21 -9.26
N ASP A 127 -6.45 5.31 -8.78
CA ASP A 127 -7.42 5.20 -7.67
C ASP A 127 -8.69 6.06 -7.79
N ILE A 128 -8.87 6.77 -8.91
CA ILE A 128 -10.16 7.39 -9.25
C ILE A 128 -11.02 6.45 -10.10
N MET A 129 -10.44 5.44 -10.76
CA MET A 129 -11.19 4.51 -11.61
C MET A 129 -11.69 3.21 -10.95
N GLU A 130 -11.38 2.93 -9.67
CA GLU A 130 -11.92 1.73 -9.01
C GLU A 130 -12.17 1.86 -7.50
N ARG A 131 -12.58 3.04 -7.03
CA ARG A 131 -13.22 3.12 -5.70
C ARG A 131 -14.71 2.82 -5.76
N ILE A 132 -15.30 2.92 -6.94
CA ILE A 132 -16.65 2.44 -7.21
C ILE A 132 -16.52 1.28 -8.19
N ILE A 133 -16.91 0.08 -7.77
CA ILE A 133 -16.96 -1.11 -8.63
C ILE A 133 -18.40 -1.38 -8.97
N THR A 134 -18.71 -1.48 -10.27
CA THR A 134 -20.03 -1.87 -10.75
C THR A 134 -19.95 -3.23 -11.45
N ILE A 135 -20.71 -4.21 -10.97
CA ILE A 135 -20.89 -5.52 -11.60
C ILE A 135 -22.40 -5.75 -11.74
N HIS A 136 -22.92 -5.60 -12.95
CA HIS A 136 -24.36 -5.65 -13.20
C HIS A 136 -25.11 -4.69 -12.26
N ASN A 137 -25.91 -5.23 -11.35
CA ASN A 137 -26.68 -4.49 -10.37
C ASN A 137 -25.95 -4.22 -9.04
N LEU A 138 -24.75 -4.77 -8.84
CA LEU A 138 -23.93 -4.54 -7.65
C LEU A 138 -23.06 -3.32 -7.84
N VAL A 139 -23.14 -2.36 -6.92
CA VAL A 139 -22.25 -1.21 -6.83
C VAL A 139 -21.56 -1.22 -5.46
N ILE A 140 -20.24 -1.13 -5.45
CA ILE A 140 -19.42 -1.08 -4.22
C ILE A 140 -18.66 0.24 -4.22
N ASP A 141 -19.01 1.15 -3.32
CA ASP A 141 -18.33 2.44 -3.14
C ASP A 141 -17.43 2.40 -1.90
N MET A 142 -16.12 2.32 -2.14
CA MET A 142 -15.06 2.33 -1.13
C MET A 142 -14.79 3.72 -0.54
N ASN A 143 -15.24 4.81 -1.16
CA ASN A 143 -15.14 6.15 -0.56
C ASN A 143 -16.16 6.29 0.57
N GLN A 144 -17.38 5.82 0.33
CA GLN A 144 -18.47 5.91 1.29
C GLN A 144 -18.59 4.68 2.19
N TYR A 145 -17.81 3.63 1.93
CA TYR A 145 -18.01 2.31 2.54
C TYR A 145 -19.46 1.84 2.40
N GLN A 146 -19.98 1.90 1.17
CA GLN A 146 -21.35 1.53 0.86
C GLN A 146 -21.40 0.45 -0.22
N VAL A 147 -22.41 -0.40 -0.14
CA VAL A 147 -22.74 -1.36 -1.18
C VAL A 147 -24.20 -1.18 -1.52
N SER A 148 -24.54 -1.10 -2.80
CA SER A 148 -25.91 -1.15 -3.27
C SER A 148 -26.13 -2.29 -4.26
N ILE A 149 -27.34 -2.84 -4.22
CA ILE A 149 -27.80 -3.89 -5.13
C ILE A 149 -29.13 -3.42 -5.70
N ASP A 150 -29.24 -3.33 -7.02
CA ASP A 150 -30.42 -2.75 -7.70
C ASP A 150 -30.72 -1.32 -7.21
N GLY A 151 -29.66 -0.56 -6.89
CA GLY A 151 -29.75 0.80 -6.35
C GLY A 151 -30.17 0.88 -4.88
N GLN A 152 -30.48 -0.23 -4.20
CA GLN A 152 -30.80 -0.25 -2.78
C GLN A 152 -29.56 -0.50 -1.93
N LEU A 153 -29.33 0.35 -0.92
CA LEU A 153 -28.21 0.18 0.01
C LEU A 153 -28.37 -1.09 0.85
N VAL A 154 -27.30 -1.85 0.97
CA VAL A 154 -27.19 -3.04 1.81
C VAL A 154 -26.10 -2.79 2.84
N ASP A 155 -26.42 -3.04 4.11
CA ASP A 155 -25.49 -2.78 5.21
C ASP A 155 -24.40 -3.85 5.28
N PHE A 156 -23.14 -3.42 5.20
CA PHE A 156 -21.95 -4.26 5.31
C PHE A 156 -20.96 -3.65 6.30
N LYS A 157 -20.28 -4.52 7.05
CA LYS A 157 -19.17 -4.10 7.90
C LYS A 157 -17.96 -3.73 7.04
N PRO A 158 -17.06 -2.83 7.48
CA PRO A 158 -15.93 -2.39 6.66
C PRO A 158 -15.06 -3.51 6.08
N LYS A 159 -14.79 -4.56 6.86
CA LYS A 159 -14.01 -5.73 6.38
C LYS A 159 -14.76 -6.60 5.38
N GLU A 160 -16.08 -6.68 5.50
CA GLU A 160 -16.92 -7.36 4.51
C GLU A 160 -16.88 -6.61 3.17
N ILE A 161 -17.00 -5.27 3.20
CA ILE A 161 -16.92 -4.43 2.00
C ILE A 161 -15.54 -4.55 1.35
N GLN A 162 -14.46 -4.51 2.14
CA GLN A 162 -13.10 -4.68 1.64
C GLN A 162 -12.90 -6.03 0.95
N LEU A 163 -13.38 -7.13 1.56
CA LEU A 163 -13.31 -8.46 0.96
C LEU A 163 -14.14 -8.55 -0.33
N LEU A 164 -15.38 -8.04 -0.31
CA LEU A 164 -16.25 -8.04 -1.49
C LEU A 164 -15.65 -7.22 -2.64
N CYS A 165 -15.13 -6.03 -2.33
CA CYS A 165 -14.44 -5.16 -3.27
C CYS A 165 -13.24 -5.87 -3.90
N PHE A 166 -12.39 -6.51 -3.09
CA PHE A 166 -11.24 -7.25 -3.59
C PHE A 166 -11.63 -8.39 -4.52
N LEU A 167 -12.63 -9.20 -4.15
CA LEU A 167 -13.13 -10.27 -5.00
C LEU A 167 -13.77 -9.74 -6.29
N ALA A 168 -14.47 -8.60 -6.23
CA ALA A 168 -15.12 -7.97 -7.37
C ALA A 168 -14.10 -7.39 -8.38
N LYS A 169 -13.03 -6.73 -7.91
CA LYS A 169 -11.92 -6.29 -8.77
C LYS A 169 -11.26 -7.46 -9.49
N ASN A 170 -11.12 -8.58 -8.79
CA ASN A 170 -10.48 -9.78 -9.28
C ASN A 170 -11.52 -10.86 -9.67
N LYS A 171 -12.63 -10.43 -10.29
CA LYS A 171 -13.69 -11.35 -10.71
C LYS A 171 -13.12 -12.50 -11.55
N ASN A 172 -13.70 -13.69 -11.36
CA ASN A 172 -13.32 -14.94 -11.99
C ASN A 172 -11.93 -15.50 -11.60
N ILE A 173 -11.18 -14.84 -10.70
CA ILE A 173 -9.90 -15.32 -10.16
C ILE A 173 -10.12 -15.96 -8.78
N VAL A 174 -9.53 -17.13 -8.55
CA VAL A 174 -9.54 -17.81 -7.25
C VAL A 174 -8.41 -17.31 -6.36
N PHE A 175 -8.74 -17.09 -5.10
CA PHE A 175 -7.79 -16.78 -4.03
C PHE A 175 -7.91 -17.76 -2.88
N THR A 176 -6.76 -18.20 -2.35
CA THR A 176 -6.66 -19.02 -1.15
C THR A 176 -7.04 -18.23 0.11
N ARG A 177 -7.29 -18.92 1.22
CA ARG A 177 -7.61 -18.25 2.49
C ARG A 177 -6.45 -17.40 2.95
N GLU A 178 -5.24 -17.90 2.81
CA GLU A 178 -3.99 -17.25 3.20
C GLU A 178 -3.78 -15.97 2.39
N GLN A 179 -4.02 -16.01 1.08
CA GLN A 179 -3.96 -14.83 0.22
C GLN A 179 -5.02 -13.79 0.58
N LEU A 180 -6.27 -14.22 0.82
CA LEU A 180 -7.33 -13.29 1.22
C LEU A 180 -7.05 -12.69 2.61
N LEU A 181 -6.50 -13.50 3.51
CA LEU A 181 -6.07 -13.06 4.83
C LEU A 181 -5.01 -11.97 4.69
N GLU A 182 -3.90 -12.24 4.00
CA GLU A 182 -2.79 -11.30 3.80
C GLU A 182 -3.20 -10.00 3.10
N LYS A 183 -4.14 -10.04 2.15
CA LYS A 183 -4.55 -8.85 1.38
C LYS A 183 -5.55 -7.97 2.09
N ILE A 184 -6.40 -8.55 2.95
CA ILE A 184 -7.53 -7.84 3.57
C ILE A 184 -7.32 -7.63 5.07
N TRP A 185 -6.61 -8.54 5.73
CA TRP A 185 -6.18 -8.46 7.12
C TRP A 185 -4.66 -8.27 7.13
N ASP A 186 -4.19 -7.37 7.99
CA ASP A 186 -2.77 -6.99 8.05
C ASP A 186 -1.88 -8.22 8.31
N TYR A 187 -0.62 -8.18 7.86
CA TYR A 187 0.37 -9.27 8.00
C TYR A 187 0.61 -9.66 9.48
N MET A 188 0.24 -8.77 10.40
CA MET A 188 0.29 -8.96 11.86
C MET A 188 -0.93 -9.70 12.44
N TYR A 189 -1.88 -10.17 11.61
CA TYR A 189 -3.02 -10.95 12.09
C TYR A 189 -2.57 -12.35 12.51
N ALA A 190 -2.27 -12.52 13.80
CA ALA A 190 -1.94 -13.80 14.43
C ALA A 190 -3.16 -14.73 14.63
N GLY A 191 -4.27 -14.47 13.93
CA GLY A 191 -5.51 -15.24 14.04
C GLY A 191 -5.66 -16.31 12.96
N ASP A 192 -6.67 -17.16 13.11
CA ASP A 192 -6.92 -18.27 12.19
C ASP A 192 -7.49 -17.78 10.84
N THR A 193 -6.99 -18.36 9.73
CA THR A 193 -7.54 -18.27 8.38
C THR A 193 -9.07 -18.46 8.30
N ARG A 194 -9.67 -19.15 9.28
CA ARG A 194 -11.12 -19.32 9.45
C ARG A 194 -11.90 -18.01 9.53
N THR A 195 -11.29 -16.89 9.88
CA THR A 195 -11.95 -15.58 9.80
C THR A 195 -12.45 -15.28 8.38
N VAL A 196 -11.71 -15.71 7.35
CA VAL A 196 -12.12 -15.57 5.94
C VAL A 196 -13.41 -16.35 5.69
N ASP A 197 -13.53 -17.58 6.20
CA ASP A 197 -14.74 -18.41 6.04
C ASP A 197 -15.97 -17.72 6.65
N VAL A 198 -15.81 -17.10 7.83
CA VAL A 198 -16.88 -16.34 8.50
C VAL A 198 -17.32 -15.15 7.66
N HIS A 199 -16.36 -14.36 7.14
CA HIS A 199 -16.69 -13.20 6.31
C HIS A 199 -17.33 -13.62 4.97
N ILE A 200 -16.87 -14.70 4.34
CA ILE A 200 -17.51 -15.25 3.13
C ILE A 200 -18.95 -15.69 3.42
N LYS A 201 -19.19 -16.32 4.59
CA LYS A 201 -20.54 -16.68 5.02
C LYS A 201 -21.43 -15.44 5.18
N CYS A 202 -20.95 -14.42 5.91
CA CYS A 202 -21.68 -13.16 6.10
C CYS A 202 -21.98 -12.46 4.76
N LEU A 203 -21.00 -12.42 3.84
CA LEU A 203 -21.21 -11.89 2.50
C LEU A 203 -22.33 -12.64 1.77
N ARG A 204 -22.27 -13.97 1.72
CA ARG A 204 -23.31 -14.77 1.05
C ARG A 204 -24.69 -14.58 1.66
N GLU A 205 -24.80 -14.49 2.98
CA GLU A 205 -26.09 -14.25 3.66
C GLU A 205 -26.70 -12.90 3.27
N LYS A 206 -25.88 -11.85 3.14
CA LYS A 206 -26.32 -10.51 2.74
C LYS A 206 -26.60 -10.40 1.24
N LEU A 207 -25.88 -11.15 0.42
CA LEU A 207 -26.00 -11.16 -1.05
C LEU A 207 -26.99 -12.22 -1.58
N LYS A 208 -27.62 -13.02 -0.70
CA LYS A 208 -28.43 -14.20 -1.08
C LYS A 208 -29.58 -13.92 -2.05
N ASN A 209 -30.15 -12.71 -2.00
CA ASN A 209 -31.28 -12.30 -2.83
C ASN A 209 -30.84 -11.52 -4.08
N ALA A 210 -29.54 -11.29 -4.25
CA ALA A 210 -29.04 -10.55 -5.39
C ALA A 210 -29.16 -11.39 -6.66
N SER A 211 -29.79 -10.84 -7.69
CA SER A 211 -30.00 -11.50 -8.98
C SER A 211 -29.29 -10.73 -10.09
N GLY A 212 -27.95 -10.79 -10.07
CA GLY A 212 -27.10 -10.00 -10.97
C GLY A 212 -26.21 -10.81 -11.91
N GLY A 213 -26.43 -12.12 -12.04
CA GLY A 213 -25.53 -12.97 -12.83
C GLY A 213 -24.12 -13.12 -12.22
N TRP A 214 -23.95 -12.82 -10.94
CA TRP A 214 -22.69 -13.01 -10.22
C TRP A 214 -22.92 -13.72 -8.88
N GLU A 215 -21.93 -14.46 -8.40
CA GLU A 215 -21.99 -15.16 -7.11
C GLU A 215 -20.60 -15.41 -6.52
N ILE A 216 -20.49 -15.44 -5.19
CA ILE A 216 -19.24 -15.83 -4.51
C ILE A 216 -19.19 -17.35 -4.43
N LYS A 217 -18.30 -17.99 -5.18
CA LYS A 217 -18.11 -19.44 -5.21
C LYS A 217 -16.97 -19.92 -4.33
N THR A 218 -17.15 -21.13 -3.81
CA THR A 218 -16.07 -21.92 -3.22
C THR A 218 -15.50 -22.81 -4.31
N VAL A 219 -14.19 -22.76 -4.51
CA VAL A 219 -13.45 -23.78 -5.27
C VAL A 219 -12.83 -24.73 -4.25
N TRP A 220 -13.44 -25.90 -4.11
CA TRP A 220 -13.11 -26.89 -3.09
C TRP A 220 -11.61 -27.25 -3.14
N GLY A 221 -10.97 -27.24 -1.97
CA GLY A 221 -9.53 -27.48 -1.85
C GLY A 221 -8.63 -26.32 -2.25
N VAL A 222 -9.17 -25.21 -2.76
CA VAL A 222 -8.36 -24.07 -3.22
C VAL A 222 -8.73 -22.77 -2.50
N GLY A 223 -9.99 -22.33 -2.55
CA GLY A 223 -10.39 -21.07 -1.93
C GLY A 223 -11.67 -20.47 -2.49
N TYR A 224 -11.69 -19.15 -2.67
CA TYR A 224 -12.89 -18.38 -3.01
C TYR A 224 -12.68 -17.48 -4.24
N LYS A 225 -13.75 -17.26 -5.00
CA LYS A 225 -13.82 -16.28 -6.07
C LYS A 225 -15.19 -15.62 -6.14
N LEU A 226 -15.26 -14.40 -6.65
CA LEU A 226 -16.51 -13.86 -7.18
C LEU A 226 -16.58 -14.23 -8.66
N GLU A 227 -17.54 -15.06 -9.03
CA GLU A 227 -17.78 -15.47 -10.40
C GLU A 227 -18.84 -14.55 -11.02
N VAL A 228 -18.58 -14.07 -12.23
CA VAL A 228 -19.56 -13.33 -13.04
C VAL A 228 -19.86 -14.20 -14.26
N LYS A 229 -21.12 -14.61 -14.41
CA LYS A 229 -21.59 -15.33 -15.59
C LYS A 229 -21.42 -14.41 -16.80
N SER A 230 -20.76 -14.91 -17.83
CA SER A 230 -20.74 -14.25 -19.13
C SER A 230 -22.10 -14.49 -19.78
N ASP A 231 -22.75 -13.42 -20.22
CA ASP A 231 -23.88 -13.55 -21.13
C ASP A 231 -23.36 -14.27 -22.40
N VAL A 232 -23.95 -15.43 -22.71
CA VAL A 232 -23.84 -16.07 -24.02
C VAL A 232 -25.06 -15.67 -24.82
#